data_AF-A0A1G1KVE8-F1
#
_entry.id   AF-A0A1G1KVE8-F1
#
_cell.length_a   1.000
_cell.length_b   1.000
_cell.length_c   1.000
_cell.angle_alpha   90.00
_cell.angle_beta   90.00
_cell.angle_gamma   90.00
#
_symmetry.space_group_name_H-M   'P 1'
#
loop_
_entity.id
_entity.type
_entity.pdbx_description
1 polymer ?
#
loop_
_entity_poly.entity_id
_entity_poly.type
_entity_poly.pdbx_seq_one_letter_code
_entity_poly.pdbx_strand_id
1 'polypeptide(L)'
;MSEVVLLQLIGLGVIGVGVLILLFIQSRFPRVIGFVMIVLGLFSLIALSIPQMASLPPAEEKFDVASIKTANDMAMIGQKIFFSKGQCALCHSIGPSESARCPDLKGIGAKLSREFIYESLTQPQAYIYLDYRHEGPPKDYPARMPHINKNPIGLSNNEILSVIAFLQQMSGEPITVSPSEITMPGQPAPVKTPAPASPKGKAKGKAKGKAVMKADAGLVAMAYGH
;
A
#
# COMPACT_ATOMS: atom_id res chain seq x y z
N MET A 1 80.56 -5.77 39.31
CA MET A 1 79.97 -6.57 38.20
C MET A 1 80.71 -6.16 36.94
N SER A 2 81.26 -7.11 36.17
CA SER A 2 81.90 -6.76 34.89
C SER A 2 80.85 -6.33 33.88
N GLU A 3 81.20 -5.43 32.97
CA GLU A 3 80.28 -4.90 31.94
C GLU A 3 79.66 -6.01 31.09
N VAL A 4 80.41 -7.09 30.87
CA VAL A 4 79.93 -8.30 30.17
C VAL A 4 78.78 -8.97 30.91
N VAL A 5 78.85 -9.08 32.24
CA VAL A 5 77.78 -9.66 33.05
C VAL A 5 76.55 -8.76 33.06
N LEU A 6 76.74 -7.44 33.07
CA LEU A 6 75.64 -6.48 32.97
C LEU A 6 74.89 -6.62 31.63
N LEU A 7 75.62 -6.73 30.51
CA LEU A 7 75.02 -6.93 29.19
C LEU A 7 74.30 -8.28 29.07
N GLN A 8 74.83 -9.35 29.67
CA GLN A 8 74.18 -10.66 29.70
C GLN A 8 72.87 -10.63 30.50
N LEU A 9 72.84 -9.96 31.66
CA LEU A 9 71.63 -9.82 32.47
C LEU A 9 70.55 -8.99 31.75
N ILE A 10 70.95 -7.91 31.06
CA ILE A 10 70.03 -7.12 30.24
C ILE A 10 69.48 -7.97 29.08
N GLY A 11 70.34 -8.72 28.38
CA GLY A 11 69.93 -9.61 27.30
C GLY A 11 68.94 -10.69 27.74
N LEU A 12 69.21 -11.35 28.87
CA LEU A 12 68.29 -12.34 29.46
C LEU A 12 66.99 -11.69 29.93
N GLY A 13 67.05 -10.47 30.47
CA GLY A 13 65.86 -9.70 30.85
C GLY A 13 64.96 -9.39 29.66
N VAL A 14 65.53 -8.90 28.55
CA VAL A 14 64.77 -8.60 27.32
C VAL A 14 64.14 -9.87 26.73
N ILE A 15 64.90 -10.97 26.68
CA ILE A 15 64.38 -12.26 26.20
C ILE A 15 63.27 -12.78 27.11
N GLY A 16 63.44 -12.72 28.43
CA GLY A 16 62.44 -13.15 29.40
C GLY A 16 61.14 -12.35 29.31
N VAL A 17 61.24 -11.03 29.18
CA VAL A 17 60.08 -10.14 28.98
C VAL A 17 59.39 -10.45 27.65
N GLY A 18 60.16 -10.66 26.57
CA GLY A 18 59.62 -11.05 25.27
C GLY A 18 58.83 -12.36 25.32
N VAL A 19 59.36 -13.39 25.99
CA VAL A 19 58.68 -14.68 26.16
C VAL A 19 57.41 -14.53 26.99
N LEU A 20 57.43 -13.76 28.08
CA LEU A 20 56.24 -13.51 28.91
C LEU A 20 55.14 -12.78 28.12
N ILE A 21 55.49 -11.80 27.29
CA ILE A 21 54.54 -11.10 26.42
C ILE A 21 53.94 -12.07 25.39
N LEU A 22 54.76 -12.91 24.76
CA LEU A 22 54.26 -13.91 23.79
C LEU A 22 53.32 -14.92 24.45
N LEU A 23 53.65 -15.42 25.66
CA LEU A 23 52.77 -16.32 26.41
C LEU A 23 51.47 -15.64 26.85
N PHE A 24 51.54 -14.36 27.23
CA PHE A 24 50.34 -13.57 27.54
C PHE A 24 49.45 -13.42 26.29
N ILE A 25 50.02 -13.07 25.14
CA ILE A 25 49.29 -12.97 23.87
C ILE A 25 48.68 -14.33 23.50
N GLN A 26 49.44 -15.42 23.57
CA GLN A 26 48.95 -16.78 23.30
C GLN A 26 47.83 -17.22 24.25
N SER A 27 47.80 -16.73 25.49
CA SER A 27 46.71 -17.01 26.44
C SER A 27 45.45 -16.18 26.14
N ARG A 28 45.63 -14.94 25.66
CA ARG A 28 44.51 -14.02 25.37
C ARG A 28 43.86 -14.29 24.01
N PHE A 29 44.64 -14.64 23.00
CA PHE A 29 44.18 -14.89 21.64
C PHE A 29 43.04 -15.92 21.54
N PRO A 30 43.10 -17.12 22.15
CA PRO A 30 42.01 -18.10 22.08
C PRO A 30 40.75 -17.62 22.81
N ARG A 31 40.88 -16.80 23.87
CA ARG A 31 39.71 -16.22 24.56
C ARG A 31 38.97 -15.22 23.68
N VAL A 32 39.71 -14.40 22.93
CA VAL A 32 39.12 -13.43 21.99
C VAL A 32 38.48 -14.15 20.82
N ILE A 33 39.14 -15.15 20.23
CA ILE A 33 38.55 -15.98 19.16
C ILE A 33 37.28 -16.67 19.65
N GLY A 34 37.31 -17.28 20.84
CA GLY A 34 36.13 -17.93 21.43
C GLY A 34 34.97 -16.96 21.59
N PHE A 35 35.21 -15.76 22.12
CA PHE A 35 34.18 -14.72 22.26
C PHE A 35 33.58 -14.31 20.91
N VAL A 36 34.42 -14.06 19.89
CA VAL A 36 33.95 -13.69 18.55
C VAL A 36 33.12 -14.81 17.91
N MET A 37 33.56 -16.07 18.02
CA MET A 37 32.81 -17.21 17.48
C MET A 37 31.46 -17.40 18.18
N ILE A 38 31.38 -17.17 19.49
CA ILE A 38 30.12 -17.22 20.24
C ILE A 38 29.16 -16.12 19.75
N VAL A 39 29.64 -14.88 19.61
CA VAL A 39 28.81 -13.76 19.16
C VAL A 39 28.32 -13.98 17.73
N LEU A 40 29.20 -14.39 16.81
CA LEU A 40 28.84 -14.68 15.42
C LEU A 40 27.90 -15.90 15.31
N GLY A 41 28.11 -16.91 16.14
CA GLY A 41 27.24 -18.09 16.21
C GLY A 41 25.84 -17.75 16.71
N LEU A 42 25.73 -16.93 17.77
CA LEU A 42 24.45 -16.49 18.31
C LEU A 42 23.71 -15.60 17.32
N PHE A 43 24.41 -14.67 16.66
CA PHE A 43 23.85 -13.84 15.59
C PHE A 43 23.30 -14.71 14.45
N SER A 44 24.07 -15.70 14.00
CA SER A 44 23.63 -16.64 12.96
C SER A 44 22.41 -17.45 13.41
N LEU A 45 22.38 -17.92 14.66
CA LEU A 45 21.24 -18.68 15.20
C LEU A 45 19.97 -17.84 15.24
N ILE A 46 20.06 -16.57 15.65
CA ILE A 46 18.94 -15.62 15.62
C ILE A 46 18.51 -15.38 14.17
N ALA A 47 19.45 -15.17 13.25
CA ALA A 47 19.14 -14.98 11.83
C ALA A 47 18.41 -16.19 11.22
N LEU A 48 18.80 -17.42 11.59
CA LEU A 48 18.12 -18.65 11.18
C LEU A 48 16.74 -18.83 11.85
N SER A 49 16.55 -18.27 13.04
CA SER A 49 15.26 -18.31 13.76
C SER A 49 14.22 -17.36 13.14
N ILE A 50 14.64 -16.40 12.34
CA ILE A 50 13.75 -15.58 11.52
C ILE A 50 13.36 -16.41 10.30
N PRO A 51 12.05 -16.68 10.08
CA PRO A 51 11.59 -17.33 8.86
C PRO A 51 12.17 -16.62 7.64
N GLN A 52 13.04 -17.33 6.90
CA GLN A 52 13.68 -16.80 5.69
C GLN A 52 12.59 -16.68 4.61
N MET A 53 11.88 -15.56 4.58
CA MET A 53 11.00 -15.23 3.46
C MET A 53 11.89 -14.98 2.26
N ALA A 54 12.16 -16.04 1.50
CA ALA A 54 12.84 -15.94 0.23
C ALA A 54 12.11 -14.88 -0.60
N SER A 55 12.84 -13.85 -1.04
CA SER A 55 12.34 -12.80 -1.92
C SER A 55 12.09 -13.31 -3.35
N LEU A 56 11.75 -14.60 -3.49
CA LEU A 56 11.06 -15.09 -4.66
C LEU A 56 9.95 -14.08 -4.94
N PRO A 57 9.82 -13.56 -6.18
CA PRO A 57 8.68 -12.73 -6.53
C PRO A 57 7.45 -13.46 -5.99
N PRO A 58 6.63 -12.81 -5.14
CA PRO A 58 5.59 -13.49 -4.37
C PRO A 58 4.89 -14.39 -5.38
N ALA A 59 4.97 -15.72 -5.14
CA ALA A 59 4.37 -16.68 -6.04
C ALA A 59 3.01 -16.11 -6.33
N GLU A 60 2.78 -15.68 -7.58
CA GLU A 60 1.54 -15.03 -7.94
C GLU A 60 0.50 -16.03 -7.50
N GLU A 61 -0.19 -15.76 -6.39
CA GLU A 61 -1.34 -16.55 -6.02
C GLU A 61 -2.31 -16.22 -7.13
N LYS A 62 -2.23 -17.01 -8.19
CA LYS A 62 -3.05 -16.85 -9.37
C LYS A 62 -4.45 -16.95 -8.84
N PHE A 63 -5.12 -15.82 -8.90
CA PHE A 63 -6.53 -15.68 -8.62
C PHE A 63 -7.26 -16.76 -9.41
N ASP A 64 -7.62 -17.85 -8.75
CA ASP A 64 -8.45 -18.87 -9.37
C ASP A 64 -9.88 -18.34 -9.36
N VAL A 65 -10.14 -17.49 -10.35
CA VAL A 65 -11.46 -16.92 -10.66
C VAL A 65 -12.53 -18.01 -10.77
N ALA A 66 -12.12 -19.24 -11.09
CA ALA A 66 -12.97 -20.44 -11.15
C ALA A 66 -13.56 -20.89 -9.80
N SER A 67 -13.01 -20.45 -8.66
CA SER A 67 -13.52 -20.79 -7.33
C SER A 67 -14.68 -19.90 -6.87
N ILE A 68 -14.93 -18.80 -7.59
CA ILE A 68 -15.86 -17.75 -7.17
C ILE A 68 -17.27 -18.10 -7.64
N LYS A 69 -18.06 -18.69 -6.75
CA LYS A 69 -19.45 -19.09 -7.07
C LYS A 69 -20.47 -18.09 -6.54
N THR A 70 -20.12 -17.33 -5.51
CA THR A 70 -21.02 -16.38 -4.85
C THR A 70 -20.38 -15.00 -4.61
N ALA A 71 -21.22 -13.99 -4.40
CA ALA A 71 -20.77 -12.65 -4.00
C ALA A 71 -20.07 -12.64 -2.62
N ASN A 72 -20.42 -13.57 -1.72
CA ASN A 72 -19.73 -13.73 -0.46
C ASN A 72 -18.32 -14.30 -0.64
N ASP A 73 -18.11 -15.23 -1.58
CA ASP A 73 -16.76 -15.71 -1.91
C ASP A 73 -15.88 -14.56 -2.41
N MET A 74 -16.48 -13.60 -3.13
CA MET A 74 -15.79 -12.39 -3.56
C MET A 74 -15.32 -11.52 -2.42
N ALA A 75 -16.20 -11.30 -1.45
CA ALA A 75 -15.86 -10.51 -0.28
C ALA A 75 -14.82 -11.21 0.62
N MET A 76 -14.85 -12.55 0.73
CA MET A 76 -13.81 -13.33 1.42
C MET A 76 -12.44 -13.20 0.74
N ILE A 77 -12.40 -13.26 -0.60
CA ILE A 77 -11.17 -13.03 -1.36
C ILE A 77 -10.71 -11.58 -1.21
N GLY A 78 -11.63 -10.63 -1.26
CA GLY A 78 -11.37 -9.21 -1.01
C GLY A 78 -10.75 -8.97 0.36
N GLN A 79 -11.24 -9.65 1.39
CA GLN A 79 -10.67 -9.63 2.73
C GLN A 79 -9.22 -10.12 2.71
N LYS A 80 -8.95 -11.26 2.07
CA LYS A 80 -7.59 -11.79 1.94
C LYS A 80 -6.69 -10.75 1.27
N ILE A 81 -7.12 -10.14 0.16
CA ILE A 81 -6.34 -9.12 -0.56
C ILE A 81 -6.10 -7.89 0.32
N PHE A 82 -7.11 -7.44 1.05
CA PHE A 82 -7.01 -6.27 1.94
C PHE A 82 -5.88 -6.39 2.97
N PHE A 83 -5.73 -7.58 3.57
CA PHE A 83 -4.69 -7.87 4.58
C PHE A 83 -3.38 -8.43 4.01
N SER A 84 -3.39 -8.92 2.76
CA SER A 84 -2.20 -9.42 2.07
C SER A 84 -1.81 -8.48 0.93
N LYS A 85 -1.96 -8.86 -0.34
CA LYS A 85 -1.39 -8.12 -1.48
C LYS A 85 -1.73 -6.62 -1.50
N GLY A 86 -2.95 -6.23 -1.14
CA GLY A 86 -3.39 -4.83 -1.10
C GLY A 86 -2.79 -4.00 0.03
N GLN A 87 -2.30 -4.63 1.10
CA GLN A 87 -1.65 -3.98 2.25
C GLN A 87 -2.44 -2.79 2.80
N CYS A 88 -3.77 -2.81 2.65
CA CYS A 88 -4.63 -1.68 2.98
C CYS A 88 -4.63 -1.42 4.50
N ALA A 89 -4.54 -2.50 5.28
CA ALA A 89 -4.47 -2.48 6.74
C ALA A 89 -3.21 -1.81 7.32
N LEU A 90 -2.14 -1.61 6.52
CA LEU A 90 -0.95 -0.87 6.98
C LEU A 90 -1.23 0.63 7.22
N CYS A 91 -2.24 1.16 6.53
CA CYS A 91 -2.57 2.57 6.56
C CYS A 91 -3.97 2.82 7.12
N HIS A 92 -4.94 2.02 6.70
CA HIS A 92 -6.34 2.16 7.08
C HIS A 92 -6.73 1.20 8.20
N SER A 93 -7.48 1.72 9.17
CA SER A 93 -8.16 0.92 10.18
C SER A 93 -9.53 0.46 9.68
N ILE A 94 -10.02 -0.63 10.27
CA ILE A 94 -11.42 -1.07 10.22
C ILE A 94 -11.84 -1.31 11.67
N GLY A 95 -12.51 -0.36 12.31
CA GLY A 95 -12.93 -0.52 13.71
C GLY A 95 -12.84 0.75 14.55
N PRO A 96 -13.03 0.66 15.89
CA PRO A 96 -13.22 1.84 16.72
C PRO A 96 -11.95 2.70 16.91
N SER A 97 -10.79 2.23 16.46
CA SER A 97 -9.54 3.00 16.52
C SER A 97 -9.17 3.54 15.15
N GLU A 98 -9.30 4.86 14.99
CA GLU A 98 -8.77 5.55 13.82
C GLU A 98 -7.24 5.57 13.84
N SER A 99 -6.62 5.41 12.67
CA SER A 99 -5.19 5.67 12.54
C SER A 99 -4.96 7.18 12.47
N ALA A 100 -3.86 7.67 13.04
CA ALA A 100 -3.50 9.09 12.91
C ALA A 100 -3.10 9.47 11.46
N ARG A 101 -2.89 8.46 10.61
CA ARG A 101 -2.30 8.61 9.28
C ARG A 101 -3.33 8.61 8.16
N CYS A 102 -4.42 7.86 8.30
CA CYS A 102 -5.47 7.69 7.30
C CYS A 102 -6.86 7.53 7.95
N PRO A 103 -7.95 7.81 7.22
CA PRO A 103 -9.30 7.64 7.73
C PRO A 103 -9.67 6.17 7.97
N ASP A 104 -10.61 5.94 8.90
CA ASP A 104 -11.24 4.63 9.14
C ASP A 104 -12.18 4.27 7.98
N LEU A 105 -12.14 3.00 7.57
CA LEU A 105 -12.94 2.49 6.45
C LEU A 105 -14.26 1.86 6.89
N LYS A 106 -14.62 1.93 8.18
CA LYS A 106 -15.86 1.37 8.69
C LYS A 106 -17.09 2.00 8.04
N GLY A 107 -17.90 1.16 7.39
CA GLY A 107 -19.15 1.59 6.75
C GLY A 107 -18.94 2.34 5.43
N ILE A 108 -17.71 2.39 4.89
CA ILE A 108 -17.43 3.13 3.66
C ILE A 108 -18.13 2.53 2.43
N GLY A 109 -18.34 1.21 2.43
CA GLY A 109 -19.03 0.49 1.36
C GLY A 109 -20.52 0.77 1.26
N ALA A 110 -21.15 1.30 2.32
CA ALA A 110 -22.55 1.76 2.28
C ALA A 110 -22.66 3.25 1.90
N LYS A 111 -21.56 3.99 1.98
CA LYS A 111 -21.53 5.46 1.77
C LYS A 111 -21.11 5.87 0.38
N LEU A 112 -20.18 5.12 -0.20
CA LEU A 112 -19.60 5.41 -1.50
C LEU A 112 -20.13 4.43 -2.53
N SER A 113 -20.42 4.92 -3.73
CA SER A 113 -20.77 4.04 -4.84
C SER A 113 -19.58 3.16 -5.21
N ARG A 114 -19.86 2.01 -5.84
CA ARG A 114 -18.81 1.09 -6.28
C ARG A 114 -17.81 1.78 -7.23
N GLU A 115 -18.31 2.64 -8.11
CA GLU A 115 -17.50 3.39 -9.07
C GLU A 115 -16.58 4.37 -8.36
N PHE A 116 -17.08 5.03 -7.33
CA PHE A 116 -16.29 5.97 -6.55
C PHE A 116 -15.17 5.27 -5.77
N ILE A 117 -15.44 4.10 -5.18
CA ILE A 117 -14.41 3.30 -4.50
C ILE A 117 -13.38 2.80 -5.52
N TYR A 118 -13.81 2.37 -6.70
CA TYR A 118 -12.90 1.96 -7.78
C TYR A 118 -12.00 3.12 -8.25
N GLU A 119 -12.57 4.31 -8.44
CA GLU A 119 -11.81 5.52 -8.78
C GLU A 119 -10.85 5.90 -7.64
N SER A 120 -11.28 5.81 -6.39
CA SER A 120 -10.42 6.09 -5.22
C SER A 120 -9.22 5.14 -5.14
N LEU A 121 -9.37 3.87 -5.55
CA LEU A 121 -8.29 2.88 -5.56
C LEU A 121 -7.32 3.07 -6.74
N THR A 122 -7.83 3.49 -7.90
CA THR A 122 -7.03 3.63 -9.13
C THR A 122 -6.46 5.02 -9.34
N GLN A 123 -7.16 6.05 -8.87
CA GLN A 123 -6.84 7.48 -8.97
C GLN A 123 -7.11 8.22 -7.64
N PRO A 124 -6.44 7.84 -6.54
CA PRO A 124 -6.70 8.42 -5.20
C PRO A 124 -6.51 9.94 -5.09
N GLN A 125 -5.84 10.58 -6.05
CA GLN A 125 -5.62 12.03 -6.07
C GLN A 125 -6.66 12.79 -6.91
N ALA A 126 -7.52 12.11 -7.67
CA ALA A 126 -8.51 12.76 -8.51
C ALA A 126 -9.58 13.46 -7.67
N TYR A 127 -10.07 12.75 -6.66
CA TYR A 127 -11.03 13.27 -5.71
C TYR A 127 -10.87 12.59 -4.35
N ILE A 128 -10.79 13.39 -3.28
CA ILE A 128 -10.67 12.90 -1.91
C ILE A 128 -12.02 13.08 -1.23
N TYR A 129 -12.60 11.97 -0.76
CA TYR A 129 -13.82 12.01 0.03
C TYR A 129 -13.57 12.73 1.36
N LEU A 130 -14.33 13.79 1.61
CA LEU A 130 -14.34 14.52 2.87
C LEU A 130 -15.37 13.89 3.80
N ASP A 131 -14.92 13.29 4.91
CA ASP A 131 -15.82 12.66 5.87
C ASP A 131 -16.28 13.66 6.94
N TYR A 132 -17.59 13.88 7.01
CA TYR A 132 -18.27 14.79 7.94
C TYR A 132 -18.99 14.03 9.08
N ARG A 133 -18.67 12.75 9.31
CA ARG A 133 -19.21 11.98 10.45
C ARG A 133 -18.84 12.55 11.81
N HIS A 134 -17.72 13.25 11.87
CA HIS A 134 -17.18 13.81 13.10
C HIS A 134 -17.67 15.24 13.26
N GLU A 135 -17.87 15.66 14.51
CA GLU A 135 -18.26 17.03 14.79
C GLU A 135 -17.16 17.99 14.32
N GLY A 136 -17.52 18.93 13.45
CA GLY A 136 -16.60 19.94 12.92
C GLY A 136 -16.20 19.74 11.46
N PRO A 137 -15.17 20.45 10.99
CA PRO A 137 -14.67 20.32 9.62
C PRO A 137 -14.06 18.93 9.38
N PRO A 138 -14.05 18.45 8.12
CA PRO A 138 -13.50 17.16 7.77
C PRO A 138 -12.01 17.12 8.12
N LYS A 139 -11.56 15.99 8.65
CA LYS A 139 -10.19 15.81 9.11
C LYS A 139 -9.25 15.60 7.93
N ASP A 140 -8.22 16.43 7.86
CA ASP A 140 -7.15 16.26 6.88
C ASP A 140 -6.13 15.23 7.36
N TYR A 141 -5.73 14.34 6.46
CA TYR A 141 -4.75 13.29 6.71
C TYR A 141 -3.46 13.55 5.91
N PRO A 142 -2.27 13.44 6.53
CA PRO A 142 -1.02 13.78 5.85
C PRO A 142 -0.59 12.74 4.81
N ALA A 143 -1.11 11.51 4.87
CA ALA A 143 -0.72 10.45 3.97
C ALA A 143 -1.47 10.53 2.63
N ARG A 144 -0.72 10.42 1.54
CA ARG A 144 -1.27 10.27 0.19
C ARG A 144 -1.31 8.80 -0.17
N MET A 145 -2.50 8.32 -0.57
CA MET A 145 -2.69 6.94 -1.00
C MET A 145 -1.99 6.69 -2.35
N PRO A 146 -1.20 5.61 -2.51
CA PRO A 146 -0.60 5.29 -3.80
C PRO A 146 -1.63 4.73 -4.79
N HIS A 147 -1.33 4.80 -6.10
CA HIS A 147 -2.14 4.12 -7.11
C HIS A 147 -2.05 2.60 -6.93
N ILE A 148 -3.16 1.97 -6.52
CA ILE A 148 -3.17 0.55 -6.11
C ILE A 148 -3.01 -0.40 -7.31
N ASN A 149 -3.43 0.03 -8.49
CA ASN A 149 -3.27 -0.72 -9.74
C ASN A 149 -1.87 -0.63 -10.36
N LYS A 150 -0.94 0.10 -9.74
CA LYS A 150 0.45 0.25 -10.22
C LYS A 150 1.43 -0.34 -9.21
N ASN A 151 2.66 -0.57 -9.66
CA ASN A 151 3.75 -0.99 -8.77
C ASN A 151 3.95 0.05 -7.65
N PRO A 152 4.23 -0.38 -6.41
CA PRO A 152 4.66 -1.73 -6.00
C PRO A 152 3.53 -2.74 -5.66
N ILE A 153 2.25 -2.32 -5.65
CA ILE A 153 1.14 -3.17 -5.17
C ILE A 153 0.50 -3.97 -6.33
N GLY A 154 0.23 -3.31 -7.46
CA GLY A 154 -0.14 -3.97 -8.71
C GLY A 154 -1.39 -4.86 -8.65
N LEU A 155 -2.50 -4.36 -8.08
CA LEU A 155 -3.77 -5.10 -8.15
C LEU A 155 -4.36 -5.05 -9.56
N SER A 156 -4.83 -6.19 -10.03
CA SER A 156 -5.68 -6.32 -11.21
C SER A 156 -7.09 -5.80 -10.94
N ASN A 157 -7.85 -5.54 -12.01
CA ASN A 157 -9.23 -5.09 -11.89
C ASN A 157 -10.11 -6.07 -11.10
N ASN A 158 -9.91 -7.37 -11.29
CA ASN A 158 -10.67 -8.40 -10.57
C ASN A 158 -10.41 -8.32 -9.06
N GLU A 159 -9.16 -8.12 -8.67
CA GLU A 159 -8.76 -7.96 -7.26
C GLU A 159 -9.36 -6.72 -6.63
N ILE A 160 -9.35 -5.60 -7.37
CA ILE A 160 -9.96 -4.35 -6.94
C ILE A 160 -11.47 -4.56 -6.71
N LEU A 161 -12.15 -5.25 -7.61
CA LEU A 161 -13.57 -5.57 -7.47
C LEU A 161 -13.84 -6.48 -6.26
N SER A 162 -12.98 -7.46 -5.98
CA SER A 162 -13.09 -8.28 -4.77
C SER A 162 -12.94 -7.44 -3.50
N VAL A 163 -11.99 -6.50 -3.46
CA VAL A 163 -11.81 -5.57 -2.33
C VAL A 163 -13.05 -4.68 -2.15
N ILE A 164 -13.65 -4.20 -3.24
CA ILE A 164 -14.90 -3.42 -3.17
C ILE A 164 -16.03 -4.27 -2.58
N ALA A 165 -16.17 -5.53 -3.03
CA ALA A 165 -17.16 -6.46 -2.48
C ALA A 165 -16.98 -6.66 -0.97
N PHE A 166 -15.73 -6.77 -0.50
CA PHE A 166 -15.40 -6.85 0.92
C PHE A 166 -15.81 -5.58 1.69
N LEU A 167 -15.49 -4.39 1.18
CA LEU A 167 -15.87 -3.11 1.80
C LEU A 167 -17.41 -2.97 1.90
N GLN A 168 -18.15 -3.42 0.89
CA GLN A 168 -19.61 -3.45 0.88
C GLN A 168 -20.16 -4.44 1.92
N GLN A 169 -19.63 -5.67 1.95
CA GLN A 169 -20.04 -6.70 2.89
C GLN A 169 -19.83 -6.26 4.35
N MET A 170 -18.68 -5.66 4.67
CA MET A 170 -18.42 -5.12 6.02
C MET A 170 -19.33 -3.96 6.41
N SER A 171 -19.91 -3.27 5.43
CA SER A 171 -20.78 -2.12 5.65
C SER A 171 -22.26 -2.51 5.74
N GLY A 172 -22.60 -3.79 5.54
CA GLY A 172 -23.97 -4.29 5.60
C GLY A 172 -24.85 -4.01 4.37
N GLU A 173 -24.24 -3.53 3.27
CA GLU A 173 -24.93 -3.23 2.01
C GLU A 173 -24.90 -4.46 1.07
N PRO A 174 -25.93 -4.71 0.22
CA PRO A 174 -25.85 -5.69 -0.85
C PRO A 174 -24.60 -5.51 -1.71
N ILE A 175 -23.87 -6.61 -1.90
CA ILE A 175 -22.67 -6.65 -2.74
C ILE A 175 -23.09 -6.38 -4.19
N THR A 176 -22.62 -5.26 -4.73
CA THR A 176 -22.95 -4.79 -6.10
C THR A 176 -22.05 -5.39 -7.18
N VAL A 177 -21.06 -6.20 -6.78
CA VAL A 177 -20.11 -6.87 -7.67
C VAL A 177 -20.61 -8.30 -7.91
N SER A 178 -21.00 -8.61 -9.15
CA SER A 178 -21.41 -9.96 -9.51
C SER A 178 -20.22 -10.83 -9.94
N PRO A 179 -20.20 -12.14 -9.62
CA PRO A 179 -19.18 -13.07 -10.11
C PRO A 179 -19.05 -13.12 -11.64
N SER A 180 -20.10 -12.72 -12.36
CA SER A 180 -20.13 -12.66 -13.84
C SER A 180 -19.33 -11.50 -14.43
N GLU A 181 -19.00 -10.47 -13.64
CA GLU A 181 -18.19 -9.32 -14.10
C GLU A 181 -16.68 -9.62 -14.04
N ILE A 182 -16.29 -10.73 -13.43
CA ILE A 182 -14.90 -11.12 -13.25
C ILE A 182 -14.40 -11.69 -14.58
N THR A 183 -13.66 -10.88 -15.31
CA THR A 183 -13.11 -11.29 -16.60
C THR A 183 -11.93 -12.22 -16.35
N MET A 184 -11.93 -13.43 -16.93
CA MET A 184 -10.76 -14.31 -16.88
C MET A 184 -9.53 -13.56 -17.44
N PRO A 185 -8.33 -13.68 -16.84
CA PRO A 185 -7.14 -13.01 -17.34
C PRO A 185 -6.89 -13.43 -18.80
N GLY A 186 -7.12 -12.51 -19.75
CA GLY A 186 -6.96 -12.75 -21.18
C GLY A 186 -8.13 -12.37 -22.10
N GLN A 187 -9.27 -11.89 -21.58
CA GLN A 187 -10.33 -11.33 -22.43
C GLN A 187 -10.24 -9.80 -22.47
N PRO A 188 -10.03 -9.17 -23.64
CA PRO A 188 -10.15 -7.72 -23.73
C PRO A 188 -11.59 -7.34 -23.38
N ALA A 189 -11.74 -6.24 -22.62
CA ALA A 189 -13.03 -5.68 -22.30
C ALA A 189 -13.90 -5.62 -23.57
N PRO A 190 -15.21 -5.94 -23.50
CA PRO A 190 -16.07 -5.72 -24.64
C PRO A 190 -15.97 -4.23 -24.97
N VAL A 191 -15.40 -3.95 -26.14
CA VAL A 191 -15.32 -2.62 -26.71
C VAL A 191 -16.74 -2.08 -26.69
N LYS A 192 -17.01 -1.11 -25.81
CA LYS A 192 -18.19 -0.28 -25.96
C LYS A 192 -18.01 0.42 -27.30
N THR A 193 -18.74 -0.08 -28.29
CA THR A 193 -18.92 0.54 -29.59
C THR A 193 -19.23 2.02 -29.35
N PRO A 194 -18.50 2.97 -29.95
CA PRO A 194 -18.84 4.37 -29.82
C PRO A 194 -20.28 4.57 -30.29
N ALA A 195 -21.10 5.20 -29.44
CA ALA A 195 -22.43 5.63 -29.83
C ALA A 195 -22.33 6.49 -31.10
N PRO A 196 -23.19 6.29 -32.11
CA PRO A 196 -23.11 7.03 -33.35
C PRO A 196 -23.36 8.52 -33.10
N ALA A 197 -22.46 9.34 -33.66
CA ALA A 197 -22.53 10.79 -33.63
C ALA A 197 -23.90 11.27 -34.16
N SER A 198 -24.59 12.09 -33.36
CA SER A 198 -25.78 12.80 -33.83
C SER A 198 -25.42 13.76 -34.97
N PRO A 199 -26.23 13.84 -36.04
CA PRO A 199 -25.90 14.67 -37.20
C PRO A 199 -26.14 16.16 -36.89
N LYS A 200 -25.08 16.98 -36.93
CA LYS A 200 -25.22 18.44 -37.04
C LYS A 200 -25.73 18.79 -38.44
N GLY A 201 -27.05 18.94 -38.57
CA GLY A 201 -27.68 19.52 -39.74
C GLY A 201 -27.25 20.97 -39.95
N LYS A 202 -26.63 21.24 -41.11
CA LYS A 202 -26.40 22.59 -41.63
C LYS A 202 -27.72 23.16 -42.12
N ALA A 203 -28.24 24.19 -41.46
CA ALA A 203 -29.26 25.06 -42.05
C ALA A 203 -28.63 26.45 -42.27
N LYS A 204 -28.21 26.70 -43.53
CA LYS A 204 -27.98 28.05 -44.04
C LYS A 204 -29.36 28.63 -44.37
N GLY A 205 -29.76 29.68 -43.66
CA GLY A 205 -30.96 30.46 -43.97
C GLY A 205 -30.72 31.92 -43.61
N LYS A 206 -30.43 32.74 -44.62
CA LYS A 206 -30.45 34.21 -44.53
C LYS A 206 -31.88 34.67 -44.20
N ALA A 207 -32.05 35.45 -43.14
CA ALA A 207 -33.15 36.40 -43.04
C ALA A 207 -32.70 37.65 -42.28
N LYS A 208 -33.17 38.78 -42.81
CA LYS A 208 -32.75 40.16 -42.54
C LYS A 208 -33.15 40.61 -41.14
N GLY A 209 -32.39 41.57 -40.62
CA GLY A 209 -32.53 42.07 -39.27
C GLY A 209 -33.74 42.95 -39.01
N LYS A 210 -33.95 43.22 -37.72
CA LYS A 210 -34.28 44.53 -37.18
C LYS A 210 -33.95 44.51 -35.69
N ALA A 211 -33.32 45.58 -35.26
CA ALA A 211 -32.94 45.88 -33.89
C ALA A 211 -34.14 45.80 -32.93
N VAL A 212 -33.87 45.73 -31.62
CA VAL A 212 -34.09 46.86 -30.69
C VAL A 212 -34.06 46.37 -29.22
N MET A 213 -33.31 47.13 -28.40
CA MET A 213 -33.42 47.32 -26.93
C MET A 213 -32.93 46.21 -25.99
N LYS A 214 -31.81 46.48 -25.29
CA LYS A 214 -31.68 47.09 -23.94
C LYS A 214 -31.81 46.01 -22.86
N ALA A 215 -30.73 45.62 -22.19
CA ALA A 215 -30.02 46.34 -21.12
C ALA A 215 -30.53 45.87 -19.74
N ASP A 216 -29.56 45.82 -18.81
CA ASP A 216 -29.71 45.78 -17.35
C ASP A 216 -29.96 44.36 -16.78
N ALA A 217 -28.96 43.68 -16.23
CA ALA A 217 -28.25 43.96 -14.98
C ALA A 217 -29.21 44.02 -13.77
N GLY A 218 -29.14 43.00 -12.90
CA GLY A 218 -29.63 43.13 -11.55
C GLY A 218 -30.25 41.88 -10.93
N LEU A 219 -29.48 41.27 -10.03
CA LEU A 219 -29.89 41.01 -8.64
C LEU A 219 -30.69 39.73 -8.33
N VAL A 220 -30.01 38.84 -7.60
CA VAL A 220 -30.43 38.15 -6.35
C VAL A 220 -31.54 37.10 -6.50
N ALA A 221 -31.16 35.82 -6.41
CA ALA A 221 -31.08 35.00 -5.19
C ALA A 221 -32.43 34.51 -4.65
N MET A 222 -32.35 33.28 -4.14
CA MET A 222 -33.31 32.55 -3.30
C MET A 222 -34.45 31.77 -3.97
N ALA A 223 -34.54 30.54 -3.45
CA ALA A 223 -35.73 29.70 -3.25
C ALA A 223 -35.95 28.53 -4.21
N TYR A 224 -36.59 27.50 -3.62
CA TYR A 224 -37.08 26.21 -4.13
C TYR A 224 -36.09 25.04 -4.05
N GLY A 225 -36.21 24.07 -3.13
CA GLY A 225 -37.32 23.78 -2.21
C GLY A 225 -38.53 23.18 -2.94
N HIS A 226 -38.48 21.88 -3.22
CA HIS A 226 -39.63 20.98 -3.35
C HIS A 226 -39.19 19.55 -3.03
#